data_AF-A0A7V4JHM5-F1
#
_entry.id   AF-A0A7V4JHM5-F1
#
_cell.length_a   1.000
_cell.length_b   1.000
_cell.length_c   1.000
_cell.angle_alpha   90.00
_cell.angle_beta   90.00
_cell.angle_gamma   90.00
#
_symmetry.space_group_name_H-M   'P 1'
#
loop_
_entity.id
_entity.type
_entity.pdbx_description
1 polymer ?
#
loop_
_entity_poly.entity_id
_entity_poly.type
_entity_poly.pdbx_seq_one_letter_code
_entity_poly.pdbx_strand_id
1 'polypeptide(L)'
;MVPAVTDPASEVIAPPVADPDFEPDILVFACHYCAYAAADLAGVLRLDYPPNVRIIKLPCTGKLEVIHLLRALEAGADGVYAAGCMEGECHYLKGNLWARKRVEHVKRLLAELGMQPERVEMYNMSSAMGARFAEVAREFTERIRALGPNPVKRSGSDPHRVARAALGDAALPERDPPPDAFASSVVKEGHSA
;
A
#
# COMPACT_ATOMS: atom_id res chain seq x y z
N MET A 1 37.20 -27.44 11.88
CA MET A 1 36.87 -26.06 12.31
C MET A 1 36.04 -25.44 11.21
N VAL A 2 34.72 -25.43 11.37
CA VAL A 2 33.82 -24.71 10.46
C VAL A 2 34.06 -23.22 10.74
N PRO A 3 34.43 -22.39 9.76
CA PRO A 3 34.58 -20.96 10.00
C PRO A 3 33.22 -20.42 10.44
N ALA A 4 33.23 -19.58 11.48
CA ALA A 4 32.04 -18.91 11.98
C ALA A 4 31.40 -18.12 10.84
N VAL A 5 30.24 -18.57 10.38
CA VAL A 5 29.34 -17.75 9.58
C VAL A 5 28.84 -16.70 10.57
N THR A 6 29.39 -15.49 10.48
CA THR A 6 28.91 -14.34 11.23
C THR A 6 27.44 -14.14 10.86
N ASP A 7 26.59 -14.19 11.87
CA ASP A 7 25.14 -14.05 11.76
C ASP A 7 24.77 -12.73 11.04
N PRO A 8 24.12 -12.78 9.86
CA PRO A 8 23.71 -11.58 9.13
C PRO A 8 22.61 -10.80 9.86
N ALA A 9 22.05 -11.31 10.97
CA ALA A 9 21.06 -10.61 11.79
C ALA A 9 21.64 -9.51 12.72
N SER A 10 22.95 -9.25 12.68
CA SER A 10 23.62 -8.28 13.56
C SER A 10 23.67 -6.83 13.03
N GLU A 11 23.27 -6.58 11.78
CA GLU A 11 22.97 -5.23 11.30
C GLU A 11 21.48 -4.95 11.50
N VAL A 12 21.14 -4.51 12.72
CA VAL A 12 19.82 -3.95 13.03
C VAL A 12 19.54 -2.84 12.02
N ILE A 13 18.45 -2.99 11.27
CA ILE A 13 18.00 -2.03 10.26
C ILE A 13 17.71 -0.70 10.97
N ALA A 14 18.66 0.25 10.93
CA ALA A 14 18.54 1.50 11.65
C ALA A 14 17.39 2.34 11.05
N PRO A 15 16.52 2.94 11.91
CA PRO A 15 15.48 3.84 11.42
C PRO A 15 16.15 5.05 10.75
N PRO A 16 15.79 5.37 9.50
CA PRO A 16 16.26 6.60 8.89
C PRO A 16 15.60 7.79 9.58
N VAL A 17 16.33 8.91 9.61
CA VAL A 17 15.88 10.14 10.24
C VAL A 17 14.77 10.76 9.39
N ALA A 18 13.72 11.27 10.03
CA ALA A 18 12.63 11.98 9.35
C ALA A 18 13.17 13.23 8.66
N ASP A 19 13.00 13.29 7.34
CA ASP A 19 13.38 14.42 6.48
C ASP A 19 12.13 15.27 6.22
N PRO A 20 12.16 16.60 6.44
CA PRO A 20 11.00 17.47 6.21
C PRO A 20 10.53 17.52 4.75
N ASP A 21 11.39 17.20 3.78
CA ASP A 21 11.05 17.16 2.34
C ASP A 21 10.67 15.75 1.86
N PHE A 22 10.54 14.79 2.79
CA PHE A 22 10.18 13.41 2.48
C PHE A 22 8.68 13.25 2.20
N GLU A 23 8.37 12.84 0.97
CA GLU A 23 7.04 12.39 0.59
C GLU A 23 7.01 10.85 0.49
N PRO A 24 6.24 10.15 1.34
CA PRO A 24 6.27 8.70 1.42
C PRO A 24 5.57 8.02 0.24
N ASP A 25 6.10 6.90 -0.27
CA ASP A 25 5.39 6.05 -1.22
C ASP A 25 4.40 5.14 -0.48
N ILE A 26 3.09 5.36 -0.69
CA ILE A 26 2.04 4.62 0.02
C ILE A 26 1.29 3.71 -0.94
N LEU A 27 1.19 2.43 -0.57
CA LEU A 27 0.45 1.44 -1.35
C LEU A 27 -0.81 0.96 -0.63
N VAL A 28 -1.92 0.90 -1.36
CA VAL A 28 -3.22 0.49 -0.82
C VAL A 28 -3.75 -0.74 -1.52
N PHE A 29 -4.01 -1.80 -0.79
CA PHE A 29 -4.76 -2.95 -1.30
C PHE A 29 -6.25 -2.77 -0.99
N ALA A 30 -7.02 -2.32 -1.97
CA ALA A 30 -8.42 -1.96 -1.78
C ALA A 30 -9.38 -3.05 -2.26
N CYS A 31 -10.29 -3.47 -1.39
CA CYS A 31 -11.44 -4.30 -1.76
C CYS A 31 -12.34 -3.57 -2.75
N HIS A 32 -12.71 -4.23 -3.85
CA HIS A 32 -13.57 -3.69 -4.89
C HIS A 32 -14.91 -3.15 -4.37
N TYR A 33 -15.57 -3.87 -3.47
CA TYR A 33 -16.96 -3.60 -3.10
C TYR A 33 -17.13 -2.40 -2.16
N CYS A 34 -16.19 -2.19 -1.24
CA CYS A 34 -16.32 -1.13 -0.22
C CYS A 34 -15.20 -0.11 -0.31
N ALA A 35 -13.95 -0.52 -0.08
CA ALA A 35 -12.84 0.42 -0.01
C ALA A 35 -12.57 1.15 -1.33
N TYR A 36 -12.57 0.44 -2.46
CA TYR A 36 -12.40 1.07 -3.77
C TYR A 36 -13.60 1.97 -4.12
N ALA A 37 -14.83 1.53 -3.82
CA ALA A 37 -16.02 2.36 -3.98
C ALA A 37 -16.01 3.62 -3.09
N ALA A 38 -15.45 3.53 -1.88
CA ALA A 38 -15.24 4.69 -1.01
C ALA A 38 -14.19 5.64 -1.59
N ALA A 39 -13.11 5.12 -2.19
CA ALA A 39 -12.13 5.94 -2.91
C ALA A 39 -12.78 6.65 -4.12
N ASP A 40 -13.60 5.95 -4.90
CA ASP A 40 -14.36 6.53 -6.01
C ASP A 40 -15.29 7.64 -5.50
N LEU A 41 -16.00 7.41 -4.39
CA LEU A 41 -16.87 8.40 -3.76
C LEU A 41 -16.08 9.61 -3.24
N ALA A 42 -14.88 9.43 -2.69
CA ALA A 42 -14.02 10.53 -2.30
C ALA A 42 -13.68 11.43 -3.50
N GLY A 43 -13.43 10.83 -4.67
CA GLY A 43 -13.25 11.55 -5.94
C GLY A 43 -14.50 12.31 -6.38
N VAL A 44 -15.69 11.68 -6.32
CA VAL A 44 -16.98 12.33 -6.63
C VAL A 44 -17.23 13.54 -5.72
N LEU A 45 -16.92 13.40 -4.44
CA LEU A 45 -17.07 14.45 -3.44
C LEU A 45 -15.95 15.51 -3.51
N ARG A 46 -14.95 15.33 -4.39
CA ARG A 46 -13.78 16.21 -4.54
C ARG A 46 -13.03 16.41 -3.22
N LEU A 47 -12.85 15.33 -2.48
CA LEU A 47 -12.11 15.37 -1.23
C LEU A 47 -10.62 15.22 -1.51
N ASP A 48 -9.85 16.21 -1.09
CA ASP A 48 -8.40 16.18 -1.25
C ASP A 48 -7.75 15.19 -0.27
N TYR A 49 -6.84 14.38 -0.75
CA TYR A 49 -5.94 13.57 0.06
C TYR A 49 -4.57 13.47 -0.64
N PRO A 50 -3.52 13.07 0.07
CA PRO A 50 -2.16 13.07 -0.46
C PRO A 50 -2.04 12.25 -1.76
N PRO A 51 -1.40 12.78 -2.83
CA PRO A 51 -1.38 12.16 -4.16
C PRO A 51 -0.45 10.95 -4.29
N ASN A 52 0.39 10.73 -3.28
CA ASN A 52 1.31 9.61 -3.11
C ASN A 52 0.64 8.29 -2.70
N VAL A 53 -0.69 8.30 -2.49
CA VAL A 53 -1.48 7.09 -2.18
C VAL A 53 -1.86 6.37 -3.48
N ARG A 54 -1.22 5.22 -3.75
CA ARG A 54 -1.43 4.44 -4.96
C ARG A 54 -2.24 3.18 -4.67
N ILE A 55 -3.37 3.02 -5.34
CA ILE A 55 -4.32 1.92 -5.08
C ILE A 55 -4.06 0.75 -6.02
N ILE A 56 -4.02 -0.47 -5.46
CA ILE A 56 -4.17 -1.74 -6.16
C ILE A 56 -5.52 -2.33 -5.80
N LYS A 57 -6.36 -2.50 -6.81
CA LYS A 57 -7.71 -3.00 -6.67
C LYS A 57 -7.71 -4.53 -6.57
N LEU A 58 -8.41 -5.07 -5.58
CA LEU A 58 -8.61 -6.51 -5.37
C LEU A 58 -10.10 -6.84 -5.43
N PRO A 59 -10.51 -8.06 -5.85
CA PRO A 59 -11.91 -8.47 -5.71
C PRO A 59 -12.34 -8.49 -4.23
N CYS A 60 -11.41 -8.84 -3.33
CA CYS A 60 -11.58 -8.82 -1.89
C CYS A 60 -10.21 -8.71 -1.21
N THR A 61 -10.14 -8.09 -0.03
CA THR A 61 -8.94 -8.16 0.83
C THR A 61 -8.61 -9.59 1.26
N GLY A 62 -9.56 -10.53 1.17
CA GLY A 62 -9.29 -11.96 1.43
C GLY A 62 -8.26 -12.59 0.48
N LYS A 63 -8.00 -11.98 -0.69
CA LYS A 63 -6.93 -12.39 -1.61
C LYS A 63 -5.54 -11.88 -1.20
N LEU A 64 -5.48 -10.99 -0.21
CA LEU A 64 -4.22 -10.51 0.32
C LEU A 64 -3.56 -11.61 1.15
N GLU A 65 -2.33 -11.97 0.80
CA GLU A 65 -1.46 -12.86 1.54
C GLU A 65 -0.29 -12.07 2.12
N VAL A 66 0.37 -12.64 3.14
CA VAL A 66 1.53 -12.02 3.82
C VAL A 66 2.62 -11.60 2.82
N ILE A 67 2.86 -12.45 1.82
CA ILE A 67 3.88 -12.19 0.80
C ILE A 67 3.62 -10.90 0.00
N HIS A 68 2.36 -10.52 -0.25
CA HIS A 68 2.04 -9.31 -0.99
C HIS A 68 2.42 -8.05 -0.21
N LEU A 69 2.17 -8.06 1.12
CA LEU A 69 2.54 -6.97 2.02
C LEU A 69 4.06 -6.85 2.14
N LEU A 70 4.74 -7.97 2.39
CA LEU A 70 6.20 -8.00 2.51
C LEU A 70 6.88 -7.59 1.21
N ARG A 71 6.39 -8.06 0.05
CA ARG A 71 6.96 -7.73 -1.25
C ARG A 71 6.80 -6.25 -1.60
N ALA A 72 5.69 -5.62 -1.18
CA ALA A 72 5.49 -4.19 -1.34
C ALA A 72 6.52 -3.38 -0.54
N LEU A 73 6.76 -3.76 0.73
CA LEU A 73 7.79 -3.13 1.57
C LEU A 73 9.20 -3.39 1.04
N GLU A 74 9.51 -4.63 0.64
CA GLU A 74 10.81 -4.99 0.04
C GLU A 74 11.08 -4.19 -1.25
N ALA A 75 10.04 -3.92 -2.04
CA ALA A 75 10.13 -3.12 -3.25
C ALA A 75 10.26 -1.61 -3.00
N GLY A 76 10.24 -1.17 -1.74
CA GLY A 76 10.50 0.21 -1.34
C GLY A 76 9.28 1.05 -1.00
N ALA A 77 8.09 0.44 -0.82
CA ALA A 77 6.94 1.18 -0.28
C ALA A 77 7.27 1.64 1.15
N ASP A 78 7.00 2.90 1.45
CA ASP A 78 7.28 3.48 2.77
C ASP A 78 6.19 3.10 3.80
N GLY A 79 4.97 2.89 3.32
CA GLY A 79 3.89 2.27 4.06
C GLY A 79 2.89 1.57 3.15
N VAL A 80 2.23 0.56 3.71
CA VAL A 80 1.29 -0.31 3.00
C VAL A 80 0.07 -0.51 3.87
N TYR A 81 -1.13 -0.26 3.34
CA TYR A 81 -2.34 -0.63 4.07
C TYR A 81 -3.35 -1.41 3.23
N ALA A 82 -4.07 -2.30 3.90
CA ALA A 82 -5.21 -2.99 3.34
C ALA A 82 -6.49 -2.24 3.69
N ALA A 83 -7.40 -2.06 2.73
CA ALA A 83 -8.68 -1.43 2.95
C ALA A 83 -9.81 -2.38 2.55
N GLY A 84 -10.63 -2.79 3.51
CA GLY A 84 -11.68 -3.80 3.35
C GLY A 84 -13.07 -3.32 3.75
N CYS A 85 -14.07 -4.16 3.51
CA CYS A 85 -15.44 -3.98 4.01
C CYS A 85 -15.47 -3.93 5.55
N MET A 86 -16.53 -3.37 6.14
CA MET A 86 -16.80 -3.47 7.57
C MET A 86 -16.81 -4.94 8.05
N GLU A 87 -16.39 -5.17 9.29
CA GLU A 87 -16.44 -6.50 9.88
C GLU A 87 -17.89 -6.97 10.00
N GLY A 88 -18.15 -8.22 9.59
CA GLY A 88 -19.51 -8.75 9.48
C GLY A 88 -20.23 -8.42 8.16
N GLU A 89 -19.74 -7.44 7.39
CA GLU A 89 -20.36 -7.01 6.12
C GLU A 89 -19.50 -7.36 4.89
N CYS A 90 -18.55 -8.28 5.03
CA CYS A 90 -17.72 -8.69 3.92
C CYS A 90 -18.57 -9.37 2.85
N HIS A 91 -18.45 -8.92 1.59
CA HIS A 91 -19.13 -9.55 0.44
C HIS A 91 -18.80 -11.05 0.33
N TYR A 92 -17.58 -11.43 0.72
CA TYR A 92 -17.11 -12.82 0.76
C TYR A 92 -17.07 -13.38 2.19
N LEU A 93 -18.01 -12.94 3.04
CA LEU A 93 -18.26 -13.38 4.42
C LEU A 93 -17.15 -13.08 5.43
N LYS A 94 -15.96 -13.65 5.25
CA LYS A 94 -14.85 -13.60 6.23
C LYS A 94 -13.54 -13.10 5.65
N GLY A 95 -13.51 -12.70 4.37
CA GLY A 95 -12.29 -12.30 3.67
C GLY A 95 -11.49 -11.19 4.39
N ASN A 96 -12.19 -10.17 4.88
CA ASN A 96 -11.56 -9.09 5.66
C ASN A 96 -11.01 -9.57 7.02
N LEU A 97 -11.67 -10.51 7.70
CA LEU A 97 -11.19 -11.06 8.96
C LEU A 97 -9.88 -11.84 8.79
N TRP A 98 -9.75 -12.60 7.69
CA TRP A 98 -8.50 -13.28 7.35
C TRP A 98 -7.39 -12.29 7.00
N ALA A 99 -7.73 -11.25 6.22
CA ALA A 99 -6.79 -10.19 5.89
C ALA A 99 -6.25 -9.48 7.14
N ARG A 100 -7.11 -9.18 8.12
CA ARG A 100 -6.69 -8.56 9.40
C ARG A 100 -5.69 -9.45 10.14
N LYS A 101 -5.94 -10.75 10.25
CA LYS A 101 -5.00 -11.70 10.88
C LYS A 101 -3.64 -11.72 10.17
N ARG A 102 -3.63 -11.63 8.85
CA ARG A 102 -2.40 -11.59 8.03
C ARG A 102 -1.65 -10.27 8.23
N VAL A 103 -2.34 -9.14 8.23
CA VAL A 103 -1.75 -7.83 8.52
C VAL A 103 -1.13 -7.81 9.92
N GLU A 104 -1.86 -8.27 10.94
CA GLU A 104 -1.33 -8.40 12.30
C GLU A 104 -0.14 -9.35 12.39
N HIS A 105 -0.12 -10.40 11.58
CA HIS A 105 1.04 -11.26 11.47
C HIS A 105 2.26 -10.54 10.86
N VAL A 106 2.06 -9.78 9.79
CA VAL A 106 3.13 -8.96 9.19
C VAL A 106 3.66 -7.94 10.18
N LYS A 107 2.80 -7.26 10.95
CA LYS A 107 3.21 -6.31 12.00
C LYS A 107 4.15 -6.97 13.02
N ARG A 108 3.87 -8.20 13.45
CA ARG A 108 4.76 -8.96 14.33
C ARG A 108 6.10 -9.30 13.66
N LEU A 109 6.07 -9.76 12.41
CA LEU A 109 7.30 -10.05 11.66
C LEU A 109 8.18 -8.81 11.50
N LEU A 110 7.58 -7.64 11.23
CA LEU A 110 8.33 -6.39 11.13
C LEU A 110 9.00 -6.03 12.46
N ALA A 111 8.29 -6.18 13.59
CA ALA A 111 8.86 -5.94 14.91
C ALA A 111 10.05 -6.87 15.21
N GLU A 112 9.92 -8.17 14.87
CA GLU A 112 11.00 -9.16 15.03
C GLU A 112 12.24 -8.83 14.18
N LEU A 113 12.04 -8.18 13.02
CA LEU A 113 13.11 -7.72 12.14
C LEU A 113 13.65 -6.32 12.49
N GLY A 114 13.18 -5.71 13.60
CA GLY A 114 13.58 -4.36 13.99
C GLY A 114 13.00 -3.24 13.12
N MET A 115 12.00 -3.53 12.30
CA MET A 115 11.27 -2.56 11.48
C MET A 115 10.02 -2.05 12.20
N GLN A 116 9.58 -0.83 11.85
CA GLN A 116 8.41 -0.20 12.47
C GLN A 116 7.11 -0.90 12.02
N PRO A 117 6.35 -1.56 12.91
CA PRO A 117 5.10 -2.24 12.54
C PRO A 117 4.03 -1.28 12.01
N GLU A 118 4.11 0.00 12.36
CA GLU A 118 3.22 1.08 11.96
C GLU A 118 3.23 1.34 10.44
N ARG A 119 4.22 0.79 9.73
CA ARG A 119 4.30 0.80 8.26
C ARG A 119 3.24 -0.07 7.59
N VAL A 120 2.57 -0.96 8.35
CA VAL A 120 1.50 -1.81 7.83
C VAL A 120 0.24 -1.69 8.67
N GLU A 121 -0.90 -1.45 8.01
CA GLU A 121 -2.19 -1.36 8.72
C GLU A 121 -3.36 -1.95 7.90
N MET A 122 -4.45 -2.27 8.58
CA MET A 122 -5.72 -2.58 7.95
C MET A 122 -6.82 -1.63 8.40
N TYR A 123 -7.55 -1.09 7.44
CA TYR A 123 -8.72 -0.26 7.66
C TYR A 123 -9.98 -0.95 7.13
N ASN A 124 -11.08 -0.77 7.85
CA ASN A 124 -12.40 -1.22 7.44
C ASN A 124 -13.29 0.00 7.17
N MET A 125 -14.02 -0.04 6.06
CA MET A 125 -14.94 1.03 5.66
C MET A 125 -16.07 0.45 4.80
N SER A 126 -17.21 1.15 4.76
CA SER A 126 -18.30 0.85 3.82
C SER A 126 -18.10 1.62 2.51
N SER A 127 -18.85 1.25 1.46
CA SER A 127 -18.80 1.95 0.16
C SER A 127 -19.24 3.41 0.22
N ALA A 128 -20.02 3.80 1.23
CA ALA A 128 -20.53 5.16 1.41
C ALA A 128 -19.57 6.06 2.20
N MET A 129 -18.42 5.56 2.63
CA MET A 129 -17.51 6.28 3.53
C MET A 129 -16.38 7.01 2.78
N GLY A 130 -16.71 7.79 1.75
CA GLY A 130 -15.71 8.52 0.97
C GLY A 130 -14.89 9.51 1.80
N ALA A 131 -15.53 10.22 2.73
CA ALA A 131 -14.84 11.09 3.68
C ALA A 131 -13.83 10.34 4.55
N ARG A 132 -14.19 9.13 5.01
CA ARG A 132 -13.29 8.30 5.81
C ARG A 132 -12.11 7.80 5.00
N PHE A 133 -12.28 7.50 3.71
CA PHE A 133 -11.16 7.11 2.85
C PHE A 133 -10.12 8.23 2.77
N ALA A 134 -10.54 9.46 2.49
CA ALA A 134 -9.65 10.62 2.42
C ALA A 134 -8.98 10.94 3.77
N GLU A 135 -9.72 10.79 4.87
CA GLU A 135 -9.19 10.94 6.22
C GLU A 135 -8.10 9.89 6.52
N VAL A 136 -8.39 8.60 6.29
CA VAL A 136 -7.43 7.51 6.49
C VAL A 136 -6.18 7.69 5.63
N ALA A 137 -6.34 8.12 4.38
CA ALA A 137 -5.22 8.41 3.49
C ALA A 137 -4.30 9.50 4.08
N ARG A 138 -4.87 10.60 4.62
CA ARG A 138 -4.11 11.66 5.31
C ARG A 138 -3.44 11.15 6.57
N GLU A 139 -4.21 10.53 7.47
CA GLU A 139 -3.70 10.00 8.75
C GLU A 139 -2.55 9.02 8.55
N PHE A 140 -2.68 8.10 7.59
CA PHE A 140 -1.64 7.13 7.29
C PHE A 140 -0.42 7.82 6.67
N THR A 141 -0.61 8.78 5.77
CA THR A 141 0.50 9.54 5.18
C THR A 141 1.33 10.26 6.22
N GLU A 142 0.69 11.00 7.14
CA GLU A 142 1.40 11.71 8.20
C GLU A 142 2.11 10.73 9.16
N ARG A 143 1.49 9.59 9.44
CA ARG A 143 2.15 8.53 10.23
C ARG A 143 3.43 8.06 9.55
N ILE A 144 3.39 7.72 8.26
CA ILE A 144 4.58 7.22 7.54
C ILE A 144 5.63 8.32 7.38
N ARG A 145 5.22 9.56 7.12
CA ARG A 145 6.12 10.72 7.08
C ARG A 145 6.90 10.85 8.39
N ALA A 146 6.23 10.71 9.54
CA ALA A 146 6.88 10.76 10.84
C ALA A 146 7.86 9.60 11.10
N LEU A 147 7.66 8.44 10.47
CA LEU A 147 8.59 7.30 10.54
C LEU A 147 9.80 7.44 9.60
N GLY A 148 9.73 8.35 8.63
CA GLY A 148 10.75 8.51 7.60
C GLY A 148 10.76 7.37 6.56
N PRO A 149 11.73 7.38 5.65
CA PRO A 149 11.79 6.43 4.53
C PRO A 149 11.88 4.99 5.00
N ASN A 150 11.44 4.05 4.18
CA ASN A 150 11.59 2.63 4.47
C ASN A 150 13.08 2.25 4.39
N PRO A 151 13.65 1.66 5.46
CA PRO A 151 15.07 1.38 5.51
C PRO A 151 15.54 0.27 4.55
N VAL A 152 14.62 -0.51 3.97
CA VAL A 152 14.91 -1.55 2.97
C VAL A 152 14.80 -0.99 1.54
N LYS A 153 14.37 0.27 1.36
CA LYS A 153 14.17 0.90 0.05
C LYS A 153 15.49 0.93 -0.73
N ARG A 154 15.53 0.24 -1.86
CA ARG A 154 16.64 0.28 -2.83
C ARG A 154 16.30 1.24 -3.96
N SER A 155 17.30 1.91 -4.52
CA SER A 155 17.10 2.78 -5.67
C SER A 155 16.66 1.98 -6.90
N GLY A 156 15.67 2.49 -7.64
CA GLY A 156 15.29 1.95 -8.97
C GLY A 156 14.14 0.93 -9.00
N SER A 157 13.41 0.70 -7.90
CA SER A 157 12.18 -0.12 -7.91
C SER A 157 10.91 0.73 -7.79
N ASP A 158 9.90 0.42 -8.60
CA ASP A 158 8.53 0.94 -8.43
C ASP A 158 7.74 -0.04 -7.56
N PRO A 159 7.41 0.29 -6.28
CA PRO A 159 6.73 -0.62 -5.38
C PRO A 159 5.35 -1.06 -5.87
N HIS A 160 4.61 -0.17 -6.54
CA HIS A 160 3.26 -0.49 -7.04
C HIS A 160 3.33 -1.51 -8.17
N ARG A 161 4.21 -1.32 -9.14
CA ARG A 161 4.42 -2.27 -10.24
C ARG A 161 4.85 -3.63 -9.71
N VAL A 162 5.79 -3.67 -8.76
CA VAL A 162 6.29 -4.92 -8.19
C VAL A 162 5.22 -5.63 -7.37
N ALA A 163 4.48 -4.90 -6.52
CA ALA A 163 3.40 -5.46 -5.73
C ALA A 163 2.23 -5.97 -6.59
N ARG A 164 1.89 -5.23 -7.66
CA ARG A 164 0.89 -5.65 -8.64
C ARG A 164 1.32 -6.92 -9.36
N ALA A 165 2.58 -7.00 -9.81
CA ALA A 165 3.11 -8.21 -10.43
C ALA A 165 3.10 -9.41 -9.46
N ALA A 166 3.39 -9.20 -8.18
CA ALA A 166 3.35 -10.25 -7.16
C ALA A 166 1.94 -10.80 -6.90
N LEU A 167 0.90 -9.98 -7.09
CA LEU A 167 -0.50 -10.39 -6.99
C LEU A 167 -0.97 -11.23 -8.19
N GLY A 168 -0.36 -11.06 -9.37
CA GLY A 168 -0.82 -11.68 -10.61
C GLY A 168 -2.32 -11.43 -10.86
N ASP A 169 -3.06 -12.49 -11.15
CA ASP A 169 -4.50 -12.44 -11.44
C ASP A 169 -5.38 -12.06 -10.23
N ALA A 170 -4.80 -11.96 -9.02
CA ALA A 170 -5.53 -11.46 -7.86
C ALA A 170 -5.75 -9.93 -7.93
N ALA A 171 -4.89 -9.20 -8.65
CA ALA A 171 -5.08 -7.79 -8.91
C ALA A 171 -6.14 -7.62 -10.01
N LEU A 172 -7.22 -6.89 -9.72
CA LEU A 172 -8.20 -6.55 -10.75
C LEU A 172 -7.54 -5.66 -11.82
N PRO A 173 -7.99 -5.77 -13.08
CA PRO A 173 -7.48 -4.94 -14.16
C PRO A 173 -7.67 -3.45 -13.81
N GLU A 174 -6.65 -2.67 -14.15
CA GLU A 174 -6.76 -1.21 -14.15
C GLU A 174 -7.84 -0.81 -15.15
N ARG A 175 -8.90 -0.16 -14.66
CA ARG A 175 -9.95 0.38 -15.52
C ARG A 175 -9.52 1.71 -16.14
N ASP A 176 -8.60 2.40 -15.49
CA ASP A 176 -7.98 3.64 -15.91
C ASP A 176 -6.47 3.45 -15.95
N PRO A 177 -5.79 3.92 -17.01
CA PRO A 177 -4.34 3.82 -17.09
C PRO A 177 -3.70 4.67 -15.97
N PRO A 178 -2.51 4.29 -15.48
CA PRO A 178 -1.86 4.99 -14.39
C PRO A 178 -1.62 6.48 -14.76
N PRO A 179 -1.53 7.39 -13.78
CA PRO A 179 -1.48 8.84 -14.05
C PRO A 179 -0.33 9.27 -14.96
N ASP A 180 0.76 8.51 -15.01
CA ASP A 180 1.90 8.71 -15.92
C ASP A 180 1.59 8.32 -17.38
N ALA A 181 0.61 7.45 -17.63
CA ALA A 181 0.19 7.07 -18.97
C ALA A 181 -0.45 8.23 -19.75
N PHE A 182 -1.13 9.15 -19.06
CA PHE A 182 -1.70 10.35 -19.67
C PHE A 182 -0.65 11.38 -20.10
N ALA A 183 0.52 11.40 -19.46
CA ALA A 183 1.61 12.32 -19.85
C ALA A 183 2.24 11.94 -21.20
N SER A 184 2.17 10.66 -21.60
CA SER A 184 2.80 10.16 -22.83
C SER A 184 1.95 10.30 -24.09
N SER A 185 0.64 10.50 -23.95
CA SER A 185 -0.30 10.55 -25.08
C SER A 185 -0.57 11.97 -25.60
N VAL A 186 -0.32 13.02 -24.81
CA VAL A 186 -0.56 14.41 -25.22
C VAL A 186 0.54 14.96 -26.14
N VAL A 187 1.75 14.38 -26.12
CA VAL A 187 2.90 14.90 -26.91
C VAL A 187 2.87 14.44 -28.39
N LYS A 188 1.97 13.53 -28.78
CA LYS A 188 1.96 12.97 -30.16
C LYS A 188 0.98 13.64 -31.14
N GLU A 189 0.16 14.59 -30.72
CA GLU A 189 -0.77 15.31 -31.62
C GLU A 189 -0.29 16.73 -31.94
N GLY A 190 1.01 16.88 -32.23
CA GLY A 190 1.58 18.11 -32.76
C GLY A 190 2.13 17.90 -34.16
N HIS A 191 1.52 18.58 -35.15
CA HIS A 191 1.97 18.85 -36.53
C HIS A 191 1.48 17.90 -37.64
N SER A 192 0.45 18.33 -38.36
CA SER A 192 0.49 18.53 -39.83
C SER A 192 -0.83 19.18 -40.30
N ALA A 193 -0.81 20.50 -40.47
CA ALA A 193 -1.68 21.24 -41.37
C ALA A 193 -0.83 22.29 -42.09
#